data_AF-A0A7S2VRB0-F1
#
_entry.id   AF-A0A7S2VRB0-F1
#
_cell.length_a   1.000
_cell.length_b   1.000
_cell.length_c   1.000
_cell.angle_alpha   90.00
_cell.angle_beta   90.00
_cell.angle_gamma   90.00
#
_symmetry.space_group_name_H-M   'P 1'
#
loop_
_entity.id
_entity.type
_entity.pdbx_description
1 polymer ?
#
loop_
_entity_poly.entity_id
_entity_poly.type
_entity_poly.pdbx_seq_one_letter_code
_entity_poly.pdbx_strand_id
1 'polypeptide(L)'
;DLKQAGQGRQEPVLVVGGGVIADIAGFATALYSRNTPYVMLCTSIVAGIDAGPSPRVCCNGFDYKNLYGAYHPPVLTITDRGFWASLHPGWLRHGVAEIIKMAVMKDLSLFELMEAWGPQVVRTNFGTLDGQDDPLFQDVCDLIVGKAMEGYVRS
;
A
#
# COMPACT_ATOMS: atom_id res chain seq x y z
N ASP A 1 -19.08 10.72 -14.12
CA ASP A 1 -17.86 11.50 -13.81
C ASP A 1 -18.05 12.26 -12.49
N LEU A 2 -16.99 12.61 -11.75
CA LEU A 2 -17.02 13.26 -10.44
C LEU A 2 -17.89 14.54 -10.42
N LYS A 3 -17.93 15.28 -11.53
CA LYS A 3 -18.84 16.44 -11.68
C LYS A 3 -20.32 16.07 -11.60
N GLN A 4 -20.71 14.95 -12.19
CA GLN A 4 -22.11 14.48 -12.17
C GLN A 4 -22.49 13.95 -10.78
N ALA A 5 -21.52 13.42 -10.04
CA ALA A 5 -21.70 13.00 -8.65
C ALA A 5 -21.74 14.18 -7.66
N GLY A 6 -21.58 15.42 -8.12
CA GLY A 6 -21.60 16.61 -7.27
C GLY A 6 -20.34 16.80 -6.42
N GLN A 7 -19.22 16.16 -6.77
CA GLN A 7 -17.99 16.18 -5.97
C GLN A 7 -17.49 17.62 -5.75
N GLY A 8 -17.45 18.03 -4.48
CA GLY A 8 -16.87 19.29 -4.05
C GLY A 8 -15.34 19.28 -4.15
N ARG A 9 -14.73 20.45 -4.34
CA ARG A 9 -13.26 20.58 -4.47
C ARG A 9 -12.49 20.17 -3.21
N GLN A 10 -13.08 20.35 -2.04
CA GLN A 10 -12.47 20.04 -0.74
C GLN A 10 -12.93 18.70 -0.17
N GLU A 11 -13.79 17.98 -0.89
CA GLU A 11 -14.29 16.68 -0.46
C GLU A 11 -13.28 15.61 -0.88
N PRO A 12 -12.76 14.79 0.05
CA PRO A 12 -11.84 13.73 -0.29
C PRO A 12 -12.52 12.61 -1.07
N VAL A 13 -11.90 12.18 -2.17
CA VAL A 13 -12.31 10.96 -2.87
C VAL A 13 -11.73 9.75 -2.13
N LEU A 14 -12.54 8.75 -1.82
CA LEU A 14 -12.03 7.47 -1.30
C LEU A 14 -11.52 6.62 -2.47
N VAL A 15 -10.23 6.33 -2.46
CA VAL A 15 -9.55 5.47 -3.44
C VAL A 15 -9.29 4.12 -2.77
N VAL A 16 -9.82 3.04 -3.34
CA VAL A 16 -9.68 1.68 -2.80
C VAL A 16 -8.99 0.80 -3.82
N GLY A 17 -7.80 0.29 -3.49
CA GLY A 17 -7.11 -0.63 -4.39
C GLY A 17 -5.64 -0.89 -4.07
N GLY A 18 -4.97 -1.59 -5.01
CA GLY A 18 -3.53 -1.79 -5.00
C GLY A 18 -2.77 -0.61 -5.65
N GLY A 19 -1.46 -0.78 -5.86
CA GLY A 19 -0.59 0.29 -6.34
C GLY A 19 -1.01 0.93 -7.68
N VAL A 20 -1.55 0.14 -8.62
CA VAL A 20 -2.05 0.67 -9.90
C VAL A 20 -3.21 1.65 -9.70
N ILE A 21 -4.12 1.36 -8.77
CA ILE A 21 -5.24 2.24 -8.46
C ILE A 21 -4.75 3.47 -7.70
N ALA A 22 -3.79 3.32 -6.78
CA ALA A 22 -3.15 4.45 -6.09
C ALA A 22 -2.57 5.46 -7.09
N ASP A 23 -1.79 4.97 -8.06
CA ASP A 23 -1.18 5.79 -9.10
C ASP A 23 -2.20 6.48 -10.00
N ILE A 24 -3.13 5.72 -10.59
CA ILE A 24 -4.06 6.25 -11.59
C ILE A 24 -5.10 7.18 -10.95
N ALA A 25 -5.70 6.77 -9.83
CA ALA A 25 -6.70 7.58 -9.14
C ALA A 25 -6.08 8.79 -8.44
N GLY A 26 -4.89 8.62 -7.85
CA GLY A 26 -4.11 9.74 -7.32
C GLY A 26 -3.78 10.76 -8.41
N PHE A 27 -3.38 10.31 -9.60
CA PHE A 27 -3.12 11.21 -10.72
C PHE A 27 -4.40 11.89 -11.23
N ALA A 28 -5.50 11.15 -11.33
CA ALA A 28 -6.80 11.72 -11.70
C ALA A 28 -7.27 12.80 -10.72
N THR A 29 -7.08 12.60 -9.40
CA THR A 29 -7.45 13.59 -8.38
C THR A 29 -6.50 14.80 -8.33
N ALA A 30 -5.24 14.63 -8.72
CA ALA A 30 -4.31 15.74 -8.93
C ALA A 30 -4.79 16.68 -10.06
N LEU A 31 -5.32 16.10 -11.14
CA LEU A 31 -5.84 16.85 -12.29
C LEU A 31 -7.24 17.42 -12.02
N TYR A 32 -8.11 16.65 -11.36
CA TYR A 32 -9.49 17.05 -11.10
C TYR A 32 -9.54 18.30 -10.22
N SER A 33 -10.26 19.32 -10.68
CA SER A 33 -10.35 20.64 -10.03
C SER A 33 -9.00 21.24 -9.62
N ARG A 34 -7.92 20.85 -10.34
CA ARG A 34 -6.52 21.27 -10.16
C ARG A 34 -5.86 20.90 -8.83
N ASN A 35 -6.48 20.02 -8.03
CA ASN A 35 -5.99 19.42 -6.79
C ASN A 35 -7.22 19.09 -5.93
N THR A 36 -7.71 17.85 -6.03
CA THR A 36 -8.79 17.32 -5.19
C THR A 36 -8.18 16.34 -4.18
N PRO A 37 -8.49 16.47 -2.88
CA PRO A 37 -7.96 15.56 -1.87
C PRO A 37 -8.47 14.13 -2.08
N TYR A 38 -7.71 13.16 -1.61
CA TYR A 38 -8.14 11.76 -1.62
C TYR A 38 -7.61 11.00 -0.41
N VAL A 39 -8.37 10.01 0.03
CA VAL A 39 -7.98 9.02 1.04
C VAL A 39 -7.64 7.73 0.33
N MET A 40 -6.48 7.16 0.64
CA MET A 40 -6.03 5.90 0.06
C MET A 40 -6.31 4.74 1.01
N LEU A 41 -7.14 3.78 0.59
CA LEU A 41 -7.36 2.50 1.25
C LEU A 41 -6.63 1.40 0.49
N CYS A 42 -5.57 0.88 1.09
CA CYS A 42 -4.64 -0.04 0.47
C CYS A 42 -5.12 -1.49 0.56
N THR A 43 -5.40 -2.12 -0.59
CA THR A 43 -5.85 -3.52 -0.64
C THR A 43 -4.75 -4.52 -1.01
N SER A 44 -3.56 -4.03 -1.36
CA SER A 44 -2.37 -4.85 -1.55
C SER A 44 -1.25 -4.43 -0.61
N ILE A 45 -0.32 -5.34 -0.32
CA ILE A 45 0.83 -5.06 0.55
C ILE A 45 1.65 -3.89 0.00
N VAL A 46 2.01 -3.92 -1.29
CA VAL A 46 2.80 -2.85 -1.94
C VAL A 46 2.09 -1.50 -1.87
N ALA A 47 0.77 -1.46 -1.98
CA ALA A 47 0.03 -0.23 -1.72
C ALA A 47 0.16 0.20 -0.25
N GLY A 48 0.04 -0.73 0.69
CA GLY A 48 0.11 -0.42 2.12
C GLY A 48 1.46 0.14 2.60
N ILE A 49 2.57 -0.28 1.99
CA ILE A 49 3.92 0.03 2.47
C ILE A 49 4.75 0.96 1.57
N ASP A 50 4.31 1.22 0.33
CA ASP A 50 5.07 2.02 -0.64
C ASP A 50 4.16 2.93 -1.47
N ALA A 51 3.31 2.35 -2.33
CA ALA A 51 2.58 3.15 -3.33
C ALA A 51 1.44 3.99 -2.72
N GLY A 52 0.79 3.52 -1.65
CA GLY A 52 -0.29 4.23 -0.98
C GLY A 52 0.16 5.53 -0.31
N PRO A 53 1.17 5.53 0.57
CA PRO A 53 1.68 6.76 1.19
C PRO A 53 2.49 7.65 0.24
N SER A 54 2.80 7.18 -0.97
CA SER A 54 3.62 7.90 -1.94
C SER A 54 2.92 9.15 -2.49
N PRO A 55 3.62 10.29 -2.60
CA PRO A 55 3.12 11.44 -3.36
C PRO A 55 3.24 11.22 -4.87
N ARG A 56 4.07 10.26 -5.32
CA ARG A 56 4.27 9.99 -6.74
C ARG A 56 3.05 9.23 -7.25
N VAL A 57 2.30 9.89 -8.13
CA VAL A 57 1.12 9.33 -8.79
C VAL A 57 1.29 9.45 -10.29
N CYS A 58 0.87 8.45 -11.04
CA CYS A 58 1.18 8.39 -12.47
C CYS A 58 0.24 7.52 -13.31
N CYS A 59 0.41 7.59 -14.62
CA CYS A 59 -0.10 6.61 -15.56
C CYS A 59 0.88 6.39 -16.72
N ASN A 60 0.67 5.30 -17.45
CA ASN A 60 1.47 4.98 -18.62
C ASN A 60 1.09 5.88 -19.81
N GLY A 61 2.04 6.09 -20.73
CA GLY A 61 1.82 6.87 -21.95
C GLY A 61 2.76 6.44 -23.05
N PHE A 62 2.26 6.32 -24.29
CA PHE A 62 3.04 5.93 -25.48
C PHE A 62 3.94 4.69 -25.24
N ASP A 63 3.41 3.65 -24.60
CA ASP A 63 4.12 2.41 -24.21
C ASP A 63 5.26 2.58 -23.17
N TYR A 64 5.41 3.78 -22.60
CA TYR A 64 6.31 4.02 -21.48
C TYR A 64 5.57 3.91 -20.15
N LYS A 65 6.19 3.18 -19.22
CA LYS A 65 5.70 3.02 -17.85
C LYS A 65 5.82 4.35 -17.09
N ASN A 66 4.74 4.74 -16.41
CA ASN A 66 4.71 5.88 -15.49
C ASN A 66 5.16 7.21 -16.13
N LEU A 67 4.88 7.41 -17.43
CA LEU A 67 5.34 8.57 -18.20
C LEU A 67 4.67 9.88 -17.74
N TYR A 68 3.37 9.84 -17.50
CA TYR A 68 2.61 10.99 -17.03
C TYR A 68 2.41 10.88 -15.53
N GLY A 69 2.60 11.96 -14.80
CA GLY A 69 2.41 11.94 -13.37
C GLY A 69 2.41 13.31 -12.71
N ALA A 70 2.19 13.28 -11.41
CA ALA A 70 2.21 14.44 -10.53
C ALA A 70 2.76 14.04 -9.16
N TYR A 71 3.11 15.06 -8.36
CA TYR A 71 3.32 14.89 -6.93
C TYR A 71 2.05 15.32 -6.20
N HIS A 72 1.24 14.36 -5.75
CA HIS A 72 -0.05 14.58 -5.10
C HIS A 72 -0.25 13.59 -3.94
N PRO A 73 0.15 13.95 -2.71
CA PRO A 73 0.05 13.06 -1.57
C PRO A 73 -1.41 12.81 -1.16
N PRO A 74 -1.75 11.59 -0.69
CA PRO A 74 -3.04 11.35 -0.06
C PRO A 74 -3.15 12.16 1.24
N VAL A 75 -4.37 12.54 1.62
CA VAL A 75 -4.60 13.19 2.93
C VAL A 75 -4.53 12.20 4.09
N LEU A 76 -4.80 10.93 3.79
CA LEU A 76 -4.73 9.80 4.71
C LEU A 76 -4.50 8.53 3.91
N THR A 77 -3.62 7.66 4.41
CA THR A 77 -3.45 6.29 3.91
C THR A 77 -3.85 5.31 4.99
N ILE A 78 -4.67 4.33 4.63
CA ILE A 78 -5.19 3.29 5.51
C ILE A 78 -4.69 1.94 4.97
N THR A 79 -3.97 1.22 5.81
CA THR A 79 -3.51 -0.15 5.52
C THR A 79 -4.20 -1.10 6.47
N ASP A 80 -5.02 -1.98 5.92
CA ASP A 80 -5.71 -3.04 6.68
C ASP A 80 -5.32 -4.39 6.07
N ARG A 81 -4.70 -5.24 6.90
CA ARG A 81 -4.28 -6.58 6.50
C ARG A 81 -5.46 -7.44 6.09
N GLY A 82 -6.66 -7.19 6.60
CA GLY A 82 -7.87 -7.97 6.29
C GLY A 82 -8.15 -8.10 4.78
N PHE A 83 -7.80 -7.09 3.97
CA PHE A 83 -7.92 -7.17 2.51
C PHE A 83 -7.00 -8.24 1.89
N TRP A 84 -5.89 -8.57 2.56
CA TRP A 84 -4.87 -9.49 2.06
C TRP A 84 -5.32 -10.95 2.12
N ALA A 85 -6.39 -11.27 2.85
CA ALA A 85 -7.01 -12.59 2.84
C ALA A 85 -7.37 -13.07 1.42
N SER A 86 -7.77 -12.13 0.56
CA SER A 86 -8.18 -12.39 -0.83
C SER A 86 -7.07 -12.21 -1.87
N LEU A 87 -5.85 -11.84 -1.48
CA LEU A 87 -4.77 -11.60 -2.44
C LEU A 87 -4.33 -12.89 -3.12
N HIS A 88 -4.11 -12.81 -4.43
CA HIS A 88 -3.46 -13.89 -5.17
C HIS A 88 -2.07 -14.18 -4.57
N PRO A 89 -1.67 -15.45 -4.37
CA PRO A 89 -0.40 -15.79 -3.72
C PRO A 89 0.83 -15.13 -4.36
N GLY A 90 0.83 -14.93 -5.67
CA GLY A 90 1.91 -14.22 -6.37
C GLY A 90 2.04 -12.75 -5.96
N TRP A 91 0.91 -12.03 -5.79
CA TRP A 91 0.91 -10.63 -5.39
C TRP A 91 1.31 -10.47 -3.92
N LEU A 92 0.94 -11.43 -3.08
CA LEU A 92 1.42 -11.49 -1.70
C LEU A 92 2.95 -11.55 -1.65
N ARG A 93 3.55 -12.49 -2.41
CA ARG A 93 5.01 -12.65 -2.47
C ARG A 93 5.72 -11.41 -3.00
N HIS A 94 5.12 -10.69 -3.96
CA HIS A 94 5.68 -9.43 -4.45
C HIS A 94 5.76 -8.39 -3.31
N GLY A 95 4.72 -8.27 -2.50
CA GLY A 95 4.73 -7.40 -1.33
C GLY A 95 5.76 -7.81 -0.28
N VAL A 96 5.87 -9.10 0.00
CA VAL A 96 6.88 -9.64 0.93
C VAL A 96 8.30 -9.36 0.44
N ALA A 97 8.55 -9.45 -0.87
CA ALA A 97 9.86 -9.12 -1.44
C ALA A 97 10.24 -7.65 -1.21
N GLU A 98 9.29 -6.72 -1.33
CA GLU A 98 9.52 -5.30 -1.01
C GLU A 98 9.83 -5.07 0.47
N ILE A 99 9.15 -5.78 1.38
CA ILE A 99 9.44 -5.72 2.83
C ILE A 99 10.86 -6.22 3.10
N ILE A 100 11.27 -7.35 2.50
CA ILE A 100 12.62 -7.87 2.64
C ILE A 100 13.65 -6.88 2.12
N LYS A 101 13.39 -6.23 0.97
CA LYS A 101 14.26 -5.16 0.45
C LYS A 101 14.42 -4.02 1.47
N MET A 102 13.32 -3.54 2.06
CA MET A 102 13.36 -2.48 3.07
C MET A 102 14.19 -2.91 4.30
N ALA A 103 13.97 -4.15 4.77
CA ALA A 103 14.70 -4.74 5.88
C ALA A 103 16.22 -4.76 5.64
N VAL A 104 16.64 -5.36 4.52
CA VAL A 104 18.06 -5.47 4.13
C VAL A 104 18.72 -4.10 4.00
N MET A 105 18.00 -3.09 3.53
CA MET A 105 18.57 -1.77 3.31
C MET A 105 18.75 -0.96 4.61
N LYS A 106 17.81 -1.07 5.57
CA LYS A 106 17.70 -0.05 6.64
C LYS A 106 17.19 -0.55 8.01
N ASP A 107 16.75 -1.80 8.17
CA ASP A 107 16.17 -2.27 9.44
C ASP A 107 16.55 -3.74 9.75
N LEU A 108 17.56 -3.91 10.61
CA LEU A 108 18.00 -5.22 11.10
C LEU A 108 16.88 -5.97 11.84
N SER A 109 16.08 -5.26 12.65
CA SER A 109 15.01 -5.89 13.42
C SER A 109 13.89 -6.41 12.51
N LEU A 110 13.56 -5.68 11.44
CA LEU A 110 12.64 -6.16 10.42
C LEU A 110 13.23 -7.36 9.67
N PHE A 111 14.53 -7.37 9.42
CA PHE A 111 15.21 -8.49 8.76
C PHE A 111 15.12 -9.76 9.59
N GLU A 112 15.45 -9.69 10.88
CA GLU A 112 15.34 -10.81 11.83
C GLU A 112 13.90 -11.32 11.96
N LEU A 113 12.90 -10.42 11.97
CA LEU A 113 11.48 -10.80 11.95
C LEU A 113 11.12 -11.57 10.69
N MET A 114 11.58 -11.10 9.52
CA MET A 114 11.30 -11.77 8.25
C MET A 114 12.04 -13.11 8.12
N GLU A 115 13.23 -13.26 8.68
CA GLU A 115 13.93 -14.56 8.76
C GLU A 115 13.17 -15.56 9.63
N ALA A 116 12.69 -15.12 10.80
CA ALA A 116 11.98 -15.99 11.74
C ALA A 116 10.57 -16.36 11.27
N TRP A 117 9.83 -15.40 10.70
CA TRP A 117 8.38 -15.54 10.46
C TRP A 117 7.96 -15.50 9.00
N GLY A 118 8.86 -15.15 8.07
CA GLY A 118 8.56 -14.96 6.65
C GLY A 118 7.80 -16.12 5.99
N PRO A 119 8.20 -17.39 6.17
CA PRO A 119 7.46 -18.54 5.63
C PRO A 119 6.01 -18.63 6.13
N GLN A 120 5.78 -18.36 7.42
CA GLN A 120 4.45 -18.38 8.01
C GLN A 120 3.62 -17.19 7.53
N VAL A 121 4.21 -15.99 7.46
CA VAL A 121 3.60 -14.77 6.91
C VAL A 121 3.09 -15.01 5.48
N VAL A 122 3.91 -15.64 4.62
CA VAL A 122 3.50 -15.96 3.24
C VAL A 122 2.39 -17.00 3.20
N ARG A 123 2.47 -18.05 4.01
CA ARG A 123 1.48 -19.14 4.03
C ARG A 123 0.09 -18.68 4.50
N THR A 124 0.07 -17.74 5.45
CA THR A 124 -1.14 -17.29 6.16
C THR A 124 -1.67 -15.96 5.65
N ASN A 125 -1.11 -15.41 4.57
CA ASN A 125 -1.41 -14.05 4.10
C ASN A 125 -1.32 -13.01 5.25
N PHE A 126 -0.19 -12.96 5.96
CA PHE A 126 0.00 -12.13 7.17
C PHE A 126 -1.04 -12.42 8.26
N GLY A 127 -1.24 -13.69 8.58
CA GLY A 127 -2.15 -14.12 9.64
C GLY A 127 -3.63 -13.95 9.33
N THR A 128 -4.00 -13.60 8.10
CA THR A 128 -5.42 -13.46 7.72
C THR A 128 -6.07 -14.77 7.31
N LEU A 129 -5.27 -15.82 7.08
CA LEU A 129 -5.70 -17.21 6.84
C LEU A 129 -4.97 -18.14 7.81
N ASP A 130 -5.67 -19.08 8.44
CA ASP A 130 -5.11 -20.12 9.32
C ASP A 130 -4.14 -19.62 10.41
N GLY A 131 -4.38 -18.40 10.92
CA GLY A 131 -3.52 -17.74 11.91
C GLY A 131 -4.24 -16.71 12.77
N GLN A 132 -5.57 -16.59 12.64
CA GLN A 132 -6.38 -15.58 13.32
C GLN A 132 -6.48 -15.85 14.84
N ASP A 133 -6.37 -17.12 15.24
CA ASP A 133 -6.49 -17.55 16.64
C ASP A 133 -5.16 -17.50 17.41
N ASP A 134 -4.07 -17.01 16.80
CA ASP A 134 -2.76 -16.84 17.44
C ASP A 134 -2.46 -15.34 17.64
N PRO A 135 -2.75 -14.77 18.83
CA PRO A 135 -2.55 -13.35 19.09
C PRO A 135 -1.09 -12.92 18.97
N LEU A 136 -0.15 -13.77 19.36
CA LEU A 136 1.28 -13.46 19.26
C LEU A 136 1.70 -13.34 17.80
N PHE A 137 1.20 -14.22 16.95
CA PHE A 137 1.47 -14.16 15.53
C PHE A 137 0.79 -12.95 14.85
N GLN A 138 -0.40 -12.56 15.30
CA GLN A 138 -1.04 -11.31 14.83
C GLN A 138 -0.19 -10.08 15.18
N ASP A 139 0.29 -9.99 16.42
CA ASP A 139 1.16 -8.89 16.87
C ASP A 139 2.46 -8.84 16.04
N VAL A 140 3.04 -9.99 15.71
CA VAL A 140 4.21 -10.09 14.82
C VAL A 140 3.87 -9.59 13.42
N CYS A 141 2.72 -9.97 12.86
CA CYS A 141 2.29 -9.50 11.54
C CYS A 141 2.11 -7.97 11.52
N ASP A 142 1.46 -7.41 12.54
CA ASP A 142 1.29 -5.96 12.68
C ASP A 142 2.63 -5.24 12.85
N LEU A 143 3.54 -5.81 13.64
CA LEU A 143 4.88 -5.26 13.83
C LEU A 143 5.68 -5.22 12.53
N ILE A 144 5.64 -6.28 11.73
CA ILE A 144 6.33 -6.35 10.42
C ILE A 144 5.79 -5.25 9.49
N VAL A 145 4.47 -5.11 9.38
CA VAL A 145 3.83 -4.11 8.53
C VAL A 145 4.13 -2.70 9.04
N GLY A 146 4.02 -2.47 10.34
CA GLY A 146 4.32 -1.18 10.97
C GLY A 146 5.76 -0.74 10.73
N LYS A 147 6.73 -1.65 10.86
CA LYS A 147 8.15 -1.38 10.55
C LYS A 147 8.39 -1.08 9.08
N ALA A 148 7.77 -1.82 8.17
CA ALA A 148 7.87 -1.55 6.74
C ALA A 148 7.31 -0.14 6.40
N MET A 149 6.16 0.23 6.97
CA MET A 149 5.58 1.57 6.80
C MET A 149 6.44 2.67 7.42
N GLU A 150 6.98 2.46 8.61
CA GLU A 150 7.87 3.41 9.28
C GLU A 150 9.14 3.67 8.46
N GLY A 151 9.73 2.61 7.88
CA GLY A 151 10.89 2.71 7.00
C GLY A 151 10.64 3.58 5.76
N TYR A 152 9.42 3.57 5.23
CA TYR A 152 9.01 4.43 4.13
C TYR A 152 8.83 5.89 4.56
N VAL A 153 8.13 6.14 5.67
CA VAL A 153 7.80 7.50 6.12
C VAL A 153 9.03 8.27 6.60
N ARG A 154 10.02 7.57 7.17
CA ARG A 154 11.25 8.18 7.68
C ARG A 154 12.33 8.43 6.61
N SER A 155 12.19 7.88 5.40
CA SER A 155 13.20 7.99 4.33
C SER A 155 13.10 9.27 3.53
#